data_AF-A0A1I3T4V7-F1
#
_entry.id   AF-A0A1I3T4V7-F1
#
_cell.length_a   1.000
_cell.length_b   1.000
_cell.length_c   1.000
_cell.angle_alpha   90.00
_cell.angle_beta   90.00
_cell.angle_gamma   90.00
#
_symmetry.space_group_name_H-M   'P 1'
#
loop_
_entity.id
_entity.type
_entity.pdbx_description
1 polymer ?
#
loop_
_entity_poly.entity_id
_entity_poly.type
_entity_poly.pdbx_seq_one_letter_code
_entity_poly.pdbx_strand_id
1 'polypeptide(L)'
;MDEIKIQSTTPQEQQAFLRDFVARMTVNKLRVETLLGKIRGNANDLRENTIDENELILTMLDKYGGDTAHPQIVQATKRLEQNQGYLATMEANIAELETTHSDTITDLQTHLKELADIEMSIGNFIAHIFALRDNVKIDKDDASVLHFEPTGSVEIAIATSRDSWKDSSQLTLTKKEG
;
A
#
# COMPACT_ATOMS: atom_id res chain seq x y z
N MET A 1 20.96 -2.58 15.10
CA MET A 1 19.97 -3.51 14.54
C MET A 1 20.17 -4.80 15.27
N ASP A 2 19.29 -5.09 16.22
CA ASP A 2 19.36 -6.34 16.97
C ASP A 2 18.83 -7.46 16.07
N GLU A 3 19.70 -8.44 15.79
CA GLU A 3 19.29 -9.71 15.20
C GLU A 3 18.19 -10.31 16.08
N ILE A 4 16.98 -10.42 15.53
CA ILE A 4 15.94 -11.26 16.13
C ILE A 4 16.44 -12.71 15.97
N LYS A 5 17.19 -13.19 16.96
CA LYS A 5 17.57 -14.60 17.06
C LYS A 5 16.31 -15.42 17.28
N ILE A 6 15.86 -16.08 16.22
CA ILE A 6 14.72 -16.99 16.26
C ILE A 6 15.10 -18.20 17.14
N GLN A 7 14.52 -18.27 18.34
CA GLN A 7 14.56 -19.44 19.22
C GLN A 7 13.53 -20.51 18.81
N SER A 8 13.40 -20.85 17.53
CA SER A 8 12.53 -21.96 17.08
C SER A 8 13.38 -23.20 16.90
N THR A 9 13.01 -24.30 17.55
CA THR A 9 13.81 -25.52 17.58
C THR A 9 13.40 -26.56 16.54
N THR A 10 12.26 -26.39 15.86
CA THR A 10 11.77 -27.34 14.84
C THR A 10 11.34 -26.65 13.53
N PRO A 11 11.40 -27.35 12.37
CA PRO A 11 10.93 -26.84 11.08
C PRO A 11 9.45 -26.40 11.10
N GLN A 12 8.61 -27.05 11.91
CA GLN A 12 7.19 -26.72 12.05
C GLN A 12 6.98 -25.39 12.80
N GLU A 13 7.78 -25.12 13.83
CA GLU A 13 7.75 -23.83 14.54
C GLU A 13 8.23 -22.69 13.63
N GLN A 14 9.28 -22.93 12.82
CA GLN A 14 9.76 -21.98 11.82
C GLN A 14 8.70 -21.69 10.75
N GLN A 15 8.05 -22.73 10.23
CA GLN A 15 6.97 -22.60 9.26
C GLN A 15 5.82 -21.74 9.81
N ALA A 16 5.37 -22.03 11.04
CA ALA A 16 4.27 -21.29 11.65
C ALA A 16 4.63 -19.81 11.87
N PHE A 17 5.84 -19.53 12.36
CA PHE A 17 6.34 -18.17 12.52
C PHE A 17 6.41 -17.42 11.19
N LEU A 18 7.03 -18.02 10.16
CA LEU A 18 7.18 -17.38 8.85
C LEU A 18 5.84 -17.17 8.16
N ARG A 19 4.87 -18.08 8.30
CA ARG A 19 3.49 -17.87 7.80
C ARG A 19 2.86 -16.62 8.41
N ASP A 20 2.90 -16.50 9.73
CA ASP A 20 2.33 -15.34 10.42
C ASP A 20 3.07 -14.04 10.05
N PHE A 21 4.41 -14.10 9.98
CA PHE A 21 5.23 -12.96 9.58
C PHE A 21 4.90 -12.49 8.15
N VAL A 22 4.91 -13.41 7.18
CA VAL A 22 4.60 -13.12 5.77
C VAL A 22 3.17 -12.61 5.61
N ALA A 23 2.20 -13.19 6.33
CA ALA A 23 0.81 -12.71 6.33
C ALA A 23 0.71 -11.27 6.84
N ARG A 24 1.37 -10.94 7.97
CA ARG A 24 1.40 -9.57 8.51
C ARG A 24 2.09 -8.59 7.57
N MET A 25 3.22 -8.98 6.97
CA MET A 25 3.94 -8.16 6.00
C MET A 25 3.12 -7.89 4.73
N THR A 26 2.40 -8.90 4.22
CA THR A 26 1.51 -8.73 3.06
C THR A 26 0.36 -7.75 3.37
N VAL A 27 -0.23 -7.84 4.56
CA VAL A 27 -1.24 -6.86 5.02
C VAL A 27 -0.63 -5.47 5.17
N ASN A 28 0.59 -5.36 5.73
CA ASN A 28 1.27 -4.08 5.87
C ASN A 28 1.55 -3.42 4.51
N LYS A 29 2.03 -4.20 3.54
CA LYS A 29 2.22 -3.77 2.15
C LYS A 29 0.94 -3.15 1.58
N LEU A 30 -0.20 -3.85 1.70
CA LEU A 30 -1.49 -3.35 1.21
C LEU A 30 -1.92 -2.04 1.90
N ARG A 31 -1.65 -1.90 3.21
CA ARG A 31 -1.94 -0.67 3.96
C ARG A 31 -1.08 0.50 3.47
N VAL A 32 0.22 0.28 3.26
CA VAL A 32 1.13 1.31 2.73
C VAL A 32 0.70 1.74 1.33
N GLU A 33 0.35 0.81 0.44
CA GLU A 33 -0.17 1.13 -0.90
C GLU A 33 -1.46 1.96 -0.85
N THR A 34 -2.37 1.60 0.04
CA THR A 34 -3.64 2.32 0.21
C THR A 34 -3.40 3.74 0.72
N LEU A 35 -2.47 3.90 1.68
CA LEU A 35 -2.09 5.19 2.22
C LEU A 35 -1.39 6.06 1.16
N LEU A 36 -0.45 5.48 0.41
CA LEU A 36 0.21 6.14 -0.73
C LEU A 36 -0.81 6.65 -1.74
N GLY A 37 -1.80 5.83 -2.11
CA GLY A 37 -2.88 6.23 -3.01
C GLY A 37 -3.65 7.45 -2.48
N LYS A 38 -4.02 7.45 -1.19
CA LYS A 38 -4.74 8.55 -0.54
C LYS A 38 -3.90 9.84 -0.48
N ILE A 39 -2.63 9.75 -0.06
CA ILE A 39 -1.77 10.93 0.07
C ILE A 39 -1.45 11.51 -1.32
N ARG A 40 -1.21 10.68 -2.34
CA ARG A 40 -1.03 11.15 -3.72
C ARG A 40 -2.28 11.87 -4.25
N GLY A 41 -3.47 11.34 -3.96
CA GLY A 41 -4.73 12.01 -4.28
C GLY A 41 -4.81 13.40 -3.66
N ASN A 42 -4.62 13.48 -2.34
CA ASN A 42 -4.64 14.75 -1.60
C ASN A 42 -3.56 15.74 -2.09
N ALA A 43 -2.36 15.25 -2.43
CA ALA A 43 -1.28 16.08 -2.95
C ALA A 43 -1.62 16.66 -4.32
N ASN A 44 -2.31 15.89 -5.18
CA ASN A 44 -2.78 16.39 -6.47
C ASN A 44 -3.86 17.46 -6.28
N ASP A 45 -4.86 17.22 -5.43
CA ASP A 45 -5.91 18.21 -5.13
C ASP A 45 -5.31 19.52 -4.58
N LEU A 46 -4.30 19.40 -3.69
CA LEU A 46 -3.61 20.56 -3.14
C LEU A 46 -2.74 21.29 -4.18
N ARG A 47 -2.16 20.55 -5.15
CA ARG A 47 -1.39 21.14 -6.24
C ARG A 47 -2.31 21.97 -7.16
N GLU A 48 -3.48 21.46 -7.51
CA GLU A 48 -4.49 22.22 -8.27
C GLU A 48 -4.93 23.48 -7.50
N ASN A 49 -5.26 23.35 -6.21
CA ASN A 49 -5.60 24.51 -5.37
C ASN A 49 -4.46 25.56 -5.31
N THR A 50 -3.20 25.12 -5.34
CA THR A 50 -2.03 26.01 -5.37
C THR A 50 -1.93 26.76 -6.70
N ILE A 51 -2.25 26.10 -7.82
CA ILE A 51 -2.30 26.72 -9.15
C ILE A 51 -3.43 27.76 -9.17
N ASP A 52 -4.63 27.38 -8.75
CA ASP A 52 -5.82 28.26 -8.70
C ASP A 52 -5.59 29.50 -7.83
N GLU A 53 -5.02 29.33 -6.63
CA GLU A 53 -4.73 30.45 -5.72
C GLU A 53 -3.65 31.39 -6.31
N ASN A 54 -2.66 30.84 -7.03
CA ASN A 54 -1.67 31.65 -7.72
C ASN A 54 -2.27 32.45 -8.90
N GLU A 55 -3.15 31.83 -9.71
CA GLU A 55 -3.89 32.52 -10.76
C GLU A 55 -4.80 33.63 -10.22
N LEU A 56 -5.44 33.37 -9.07
CA LEU A 56 -6.25 34.36 -8.37
C LEU A 56 -5.40 35.55 -7.93
N ILE A 57 -4.21 35.33 -7.35
CA ILE A 57 -3.29 36.41 -6.96
C ILE A 57 -2.90 37.26 -8.17
N LEU A 58 -2.56 36.65 -9.30
CA LEU A 58 -2.23 37.36 -10.54
C LEU A 58 -3.40 38.22 -11.03
N THR A 59 -4.61 37.68 -10.98
CA THR A 59 -5.84 38.41 -11.35
C THR A 59 -6.09 39.60 -10.41
N MET A 60 -5.87 39.43 -9.11
CA MET A 60 -5.99 40.53 -8.14
C MET A 60 -4.91 41.59 -8.38
N LEU A 61 -3.67 41.20 -8.68
CA LEU A 61 -2.59 42.14 -8.96
C LEU A 61 -2.92 43.01 -10.18
N ASP A 62 -3.46 42.44 -11.25
CA ASP A 62 -3.92 43.21 -12.41
C ASP A 62 -5.03 44.20 -12.01
N LYS A 63 -6.04 43.72 -11.29
CA LYS A 63 -7.17 44.54 -10.81
C LYS A 63 -6.75 45.69 -9.90
N TYR A 64 -5.75 45.48 -9.04
CA TYR A 64 -5.28 46.45 -8.05
C TYR A 64 -4.03 47.21 -8.52
N GLY A 65 -3.69 47.18 -9.81
CA GLY A 65 -2.58 47.95 -10.36
C GLY A 65 -1.21 47.56 -9.81
N GLY A 66 -1.04 46.30 -9.42
CA GLY A 66 0.19 45.75 -8.85
C GLY A 66 0.39 46.02 -7.36
N ASP A 67 -0.63 46.48 -6.62
CA ASP A 67 -0.53 46.70 -5.18
C ASP A 67 -0.46 45.37 -4.39
N THR A 68 0.75 44.89 -4.16
CA THR A 68 1.03 43.68 -3.38
C THR A 68 0.67 43.81 -1.89
N ALA A 69 0.48 45.04 -1.39
CA ALA A 69 0.09 45.30 0.00
C ALA A 69 -1.43 45.31 0.19
N HIS A 70 -2.21 45.20 -0.88
CA HIS A 70 -3.66 45.14 -0.78
C HIS A 70 -4.08 43.95 0.10
N PRO A 71 -4.96 44.13 1.11
CA PRO A 71 -5.24 43.11 2.13
C PRO A 71 -5.66 41.74 1.57
N GLN A 72 -6.41 41.73 0.47
CA GLN A 72 -6.83 40.48 -0.18
C GLN A 72 -5.67 39.72 -0.84
N ILE A 73 -4.71 40.45 -1.42
CA ILE A 73 -3.51 39.86 -2.03
C ILE A 73 -2.62 39.30 -0.91
N VAL A 74 -2.39 40.06 0.16
CA VAL A 74 -1.61 39.58 1.32
C VAL A 74 -2.22 38.31 1.91
N GLN A 75 -3.54 38.25 2.05
CA GLN A 75 -4.21 37.05 2.56
C GLN A 75 -4.10 35.86 1.60
N ALA A 76 -4.26 36.08 0.30
CA ALA A 76 -4.12 35.05 -0.73
C ALA A 76 -2.69 34.50 -0.78
N THR A 77 -1.68 35.37 -0.78
CA THR A 77 -0.26 34.99 -0.72
C THR A 77 0.04 34.13 0.51
N LYS A 78 -0.50 34.49 1.68
CA LYS A 78 -0.33 33.67 2.90
C LYS A 78 -0.94 32.27 2.75
N ARG A 79 -2.13 32.15 2.14
CA ARG A 79 -2.74 30.84 1.86
C ARG A 79 -1.89 30.03 0.89
N LEU A 80 -1.39 30.67 -0.17
CA LEU A 80 -0.52 30.04 -1.15
C LEU A 80 0.74 29.47 -0.48
N GLU A 81 1.41 30.27 0.36
CA GLU A 81 2.59 29.82 1.12
C GLU A 81 2.27 28.63 2.03
N GLN A 82 1.11 28.64 2.70
CA GLN A 82 0.65 27.52 3.53
C GLN A 82 0.42 26.26 2.69
N ASN A 83 -0.26 26.39 1.55
CA ASN A 83 -0.52 25.27 0.64
C ASN A 83 0.78 24.67 0.10
N GLN A 84 1.75 25.51 -0.28
CA GLN A 84 3.07 25.07 -0.71
C GLN A 84 3.83 24.32 0.40
N GLY A 85 3.75 24.80 1.65
CA GLY A 85 4.34 24.12 2.80
C GLY A 85 3.72 22.74 3.08
N TYR A 86 2.39 22.65 2.97
CA TYR A 86 1.68 21.37 3.10
C TYR A 86 2.01 20.42 1.94
N LEU A 87 2.10 20.92 0.71
CA LEU A 87 2.45 20.11 -0.45
C LEU A 87 3.86 19.52 -0.31
N ALA A 88 4.84 20.32 0.09
CA ALA A 88 6.21 19.85 0.35
C ALA A 88 6.24 18.76 1.44
N THR A 89 5.43 18.92 2.50
CA THR A 89 5.32 17.90 3.56
C THR A 89 4.69 16.61 3.02
N MET A 90 3.65 16.71 2.19
CA MET A 90 3.01 15.53 1.58
C MET A 90 3.96 14.81 0.61
N GLU A 91 4.72 15.54 -0.19
CA GLU A 91 5.71 14.97 -1.12
C GLU A 91 6.84 14.25 -0.36
N ALA A 92 7.30 14.80 0.77
CA ALA A 92 8.25 14.13 1.65
C ALA A 92 7.67 12.82 2.23
N ASN A 93 6.43 12.85 2.73
CA ASN A 93 5.75 11.67 3.24
C ASN A 93 5.55 10.59 2.16
N ILE A 94 5.25 10.99 0.92
CA ILE A 94 5.14 10.06 -0.22
C ILE A 94 6.48 9.36 -0.44
N ALA A 95 7.60 10.10 -0.49
CA ALA A 95 8.93 9.51 -0.70
C ALA A 95 9.34 8.54 0.43
N GLU A 96 9.03 8.88 1.68
CA GLU A 96 9.28 8.02 2.84
C GLU A 96 8.45 6.72 2.77
N LEU A 97 7.18 6.83 2.43
CA LEU A 97 6.28 5.68 2.28
C LEU A 97 6.65 4.81 1.07
N GLU A 98 7.14 5.39 -0.02
CA GLU A 98 7.66 4.64 -1.17
C GLU A 98 8.90 3.82 -0.80
N THR A 99 9.80 4.40 -0.01
CA THR A 99 10.97 3.68 0.53
C THR A 99 10.51 2.53 1.42
N THR A 100 9.61 2.81 2.36
CA THR A 100 9.03 1.78 3.25
C THR A 100 8.33 0.67 2.47
N HIS A 101 7.61 1.00 1.40
CA HIS A 101 6.94 0.03 0.54
C HIS A 101 7.94 -0.87 -0.18
N SER A 102 9.01 -0.30 -0.73
CA SER A 102 10.09 -1.04 -1.38
C SER A 102 10.80 -1.99 -0.43
N ASP A 103 11.12 -1.52 0.78
CA ASP A 103 11.77 -2.34 1.81
C ASP A 103 10.85 -3.48 2.25
N THR A 104 9.56 -3.19 2.47
CA THR A 104 8.55 -4.20 2.81
C THR A 104 8.44 -5.28 1.74
N ILE A 105 8.48 -4.92 0.45
CA ILE A 105 8.47 -5.88 -0.66
C ILE A 105 9.72 -6.77 -0.63
N THR A 106 10.89 -6.18 -0.40
CA THR A 106 12.16 -6.90 -0.37
C THR A 106 12.20 -7.92 0.76
N ASP A 107 11.78 -7.51 1.96
CA ASP A 107 11.67 -8.39 3.13
C ASP A 107 10.66 -9.50 2.90
N LEU A 108 9.48 -9.14 2.34
CA LEU A 108 8.43 -10.10 2.02
C LEU A 108 8.96 -11.17 1.05
N GLN A 109 9.63 -10.77 -0.03
CA GLN A 109 10.18 -11.71 -1.02
C GLN A 109 11.22 -12.66 -0.39
N THR A 110 12.06 -12.15 0.50
CA THR A 110 13.10 -12.94 1.19
C THR A 110 12.47 -14.02 2.06
N HIS A 111 11.56 -13.63 2.96
CA HIS A 111 10.93 -14.57 3.90
C HIS A 111 9.89 -15.48 3.25
N LEU A 112 9.25 -15.03 2.17
CA LEU A 112 8.35 -15.88 1.39
C LEU A 112 9.10 -17.03 0.70
N LYS A 113 10.34 -16.79 0.26
CA LYS A 113 11.20 -17.85 -0.28
C LYS A 113 11.60 -18.86 0.80
N GLU A 114 12.02 -18.38 1.97
CA GLU A 114 12.35 -19.24 3.12
C GLU A 114 11.15 -20.10 3.54
N LEU A 115 9.97 -19.49 3.60
CA LEU A 115 8.73 -20.19 3.90
C LEU A 115 8.46 -21.27 2.85
N ALA A 116 8.52 -20.93 1.55
CA ALA A 116 8.27 -21.88 0.47
C ALA A 116 9.21 -23.09 0.53
N ASP A 117 10.50 -22.87 0.80
CA ASP A 117 11.48 -23.96 0.92
C ASP A 117 11.15 -24.89 2.12
N ILE A 118 10.72 -24.33 3.25
CA ILE A 118 10.29 -25.12 4.43
C ILE A 118 9.00 -25.89 4.13
N GLU A 119 7.98 -25.26 3.56
CA GLU A 119 6.70 -25.91 3.24
C GLU A 119 6.87 -27.06 2.25
N MET A 120 7.76 -26.88 1.27
CA MET A 120 8.14 -27.93 0.34
C MET A 120 8.84 -29.08 1.04
N SER A 121 9.75 -28.81 1.98
CA SER A 121 10.46 -29.85 2.74
C SER A 121 9.54 -30.69 3.64
N ILE A 122 8.49 -30.08 4.19
CA ILE A 122 7.57 -30.73 5.13
C ILE A 122 6.44 -31.47 4.40
N GLY A 123 5.82 -30.83 3.42
CA GLY A 123 4.56 -31.28 2.83
C GLY A 123 4.56 -31.42 1.31
N ASN A 124 5.61 -30.97 0.62
CA ASN A 124 5.70 -30.91 -0.84
C ASN A 124 4.55 -30.09 -1.48
N PHE A 125 4.03 -29.09 -0.77
CA PHE A 125 3.07 -28.10 -1.26
C PHE A 125 3.43 -26.71 -0.72
N ILE A 126 3.01 -25.66 -1.43
CA ILE A 126 3.15 -24.26 -1.01
C ILE A 126 1.76 -23.74 -0.67
N ALA A 127 1.58 -23.16 0.52
CA ALA A 127 0.32 -22.54 0.89
C ALA A 127 0.24 -21.10 0.38
N HIS A 128 -0.90 -20.73 -0.17
CA HIS A 128 -1.17 -19.35 -0.56
C HIS A 128 -1.50 -18.50 0.67
N ILE A 129 -0.80 -17.39 0.81
CA ILE A 129 -1.14 -16.35 1.79
C ILE A 129 -1.92 -15.27 1.05
N PHE A 130 -3.18 -15.12 1.44
CA PHE A 130 -4.08 -14.11 0.89
C PHE A 130 -4.07 -12.89 1.80
N ALA A 131 -3.79 -11.72 1.21
CA ALA A 131 -4.08 -10.46 1.86
C ALA A 131 -5.25 -9.79 1.13
N LEU A 132 -6.26 -9.44 1.93
CA LEU A 132 -7.51 -8.88 1.43
C LEU A 132 -7.47 -7.35 1.54
N ARG A 133 -7.90 -6.65 0.50
CA ARG A 133 -8.23 -5.23 0.61
C ARG A 133 -9.59 -5.07 1.29
N ASP A 134 -9.87 -3.86 1.80
CA ASP A 134 -11.06 -3.56 2.61
C ASP A 134 -12.42 -3.88 1.91
N ASN A 135 -12.41 -3.94 0.58
CA ASN A 135 -13.57 -4.25 -0.27
C ASN A 135 -13.65 -5.72 -0.69
N VAL A 136 -12.89 -6.60 -0.04
CA VAL A 136 -12.99 -8.06 -0.16
C VAL A 136 -13.19 -8.69 1.21
N LYS A 137 -14.13 -9.63 1.30
CA LYS A 137 -14.48 -10.30 2.56
C LYS A 137 -14.48 -11.81 2.37
N ILE A 138 -13.96 -12.54 3.35
CA ILE A 138 -14.18 -13.99 3.46
C ILE A 138 -15.64 -14.21 3.83
N ASP A 139 -16.31 -15.16 3.15
CA ASP A 139 -17.63 -15.60 3.55
C ASP A 139 -17.59 -16.14 4.99
N LYS A 140 -18.55 -15.72 5.82
CA LYS A 140 -18.60 -16.09 7.23
C LYS A 140 -19.01 -17.55 7.43
N ASP A 141 -19.75 -18.09 6.48
CA ASP A 141 -20.31 -19.44 6.52
C ASP A 141 -19.43 -20.42 5.73
N ASP A 142 -18.60 -19.93 4.80
CA ASP A 142 -17.64 -20.74 4.04
C ASP A 142 -16.29 -20.03 3.81
N ALA A 143 -15.29 -20.38 4.61
CA ALA A 143 -13.95 -19.79 4.51
C ALA A 143 -13.23 -20.04 3.17
N SER A 144 -13.78 -20.89 2.28
CA SER A 144 -13.27 -21.10 0.92
C SER A 144 -13.78 -20.07 -0.10
N VAL A 145 -14.72 -19.21 0.29
CA VAL A 145 -15.37 -18.23 -0.60
C VAL A 145 -14.93 -16.80 -0.25
N LEU A 146 -14.54 -16.05 -1.28
CA LEU A 146 -14.22 -14.63 -1.20
C LEU A 146 -15.29 -13.81 -1.94
N HIS A 147 -15.85 -12.82 -1.25
CA HIS A 147 -16.80 -11.86 -1.81
C HIS A 147 -16.07 -10.58 -2.18
N PHE A 148 -16.19 -10.20 -3.45
CA PHE A 148 -15.61 -8.98 -3.99
C PHE A 148 -16.72 -7.93 -4.17
N GLU A 149 -16.57 -6.78 -3.52
CA GLU A 149 -17.33 -5.58 -3.88
C GLU A 149 -16.72 -4.96 -5.17
N PRO A 150 -17.41 -4.02 -5.85
CA PRO A 150 -16.82 -3.32 -6.99
C PRO A 150 -15.43 -2.78 -6.66
N THR A 151 -14.51 -2.90 -7.63
CA THR A 151 -13.06 -2.61 -7.49
C THR A 151 -12.30 -3.48 -6.46
N GLY A 152 -12.92 -4.57 -5.98
CA GLY A 152 -12.31 -5.57 -5.12
C GLY A 152 -11.10 -6.23 -5.74
N SER A 153 -10.04 -6.42 -4.95
CA SER A 153 -8.86 -7.18 -5.37
C SER A 153 -8.25 -7.92 -4.19
N VAL A 154 -7.63 -9.05 -4.47
CA VAL A 154 -6.85 -9.84 -3.51
C VAL A 154 -5.45 -9.97 -4.03
N GLU A 155 -4.49 -9.90 -3.12
CA GLU A 155 -3.10 -10.17 -3.42
C GLU A 155 -2.68 -11.52 -2.85
N ILE A 156 -1.99 -12.29 -3.68
CA ILE A 156 -1.40 -13.58 -3.29
C ILE A 156 0.10 -13.45 -3.46
N ALA A 157 0.82 -13.60 -2.36
CA ALA A 157 2.27 -13.67 -2.39
C ALA A 157 2.70 -15.13 -2.64
N ILE A 158 3.46 -15.38 -3.70
CA ILE A 158 4.01 -16.70 -4.02
C ILE A 158 5.51 -16.58 -4.30
N ALA A 159 6.32 -17.44 -3.68
CA ALA A 159 7.70 -17.66 -4.07
C ALA A 159 7.94 -19.16 -4.29
N THR A 160 8.77 -19.51 -5.27
CA THR A 160 9.21 -20.89 -5.47
C THR A 160 10.63 -20.90 -6.04
N SER A 161 11.42 -21.87 -5.58
CA SER A 161 12.77 -22.14 -6.07
C SER A 161 12.80 -23.14 -7.24
N ARG A 162 11.64 -23.65 -7.68
CA ARG A 162 11.56 -24.66 -8.74
C ARG A 162 11.55 -24.02 -10.13
N ASP A 163 12.29 -24.62 -11.05
CA ASP A 163 12.25 -24.27 -12.48
C ASP A 163 10.86 -24.51 -13.11
N SER A 164 10.04 -25.36 -12.48
CA SER A 164 8.64 -25.54 -12.82
C SER A 164 7.80 -25.82 -11.58
N TRP A 165 6.72 -25.06 -11.43
CA TRP A 165 5.66 -25.28 -10.45
C TRP A 165 4.32 -25.22 -11.19
N LYS A 166 3.38 -26.07 -10.80
CA LYS A 166 2.01 -26.05 -11.29
C LYS A 166 1.12 -25.64 -10.14
N ASP A 167 0.52 -24.46 -10.24
CA ASP A 167 -0.58 -24.11 -9.37
C ASP A 167 -1.73 -25.09 -9.61
N SER A 168 -2.10 -25.81 -8.55
CA SER A 168 -3.25 -26.73 -8.56
C SER A 168 -4.45 -26.13 -7.83
N SER A 169 -4.37 -24.85 -7.43
CA SER A 169 -5.49 -24.13 -6.86
C SER A 169 -6.63 -24.10 -7.87
N GLN A 170 -7.78 -24.64 -7.47
CA GLN A 170 -9.00 -24.62 -8.28
C GLN A 170 -9.77 -23.34 -8.03
N LEU A 171 -9.12 -22.18 -8.15
CA LEU A 171 -9.77 -20.91 -7.94
C LEU A 171 -10.85 -20.70 -8.99
N THR A 172 -12.10 -20.57 -8.54
CA THR A 172 -13.27 -20.41 -9.40
C THR A 172 -13.90 -19.05 -9.15
N LEU A 173 -13.96 -18.20 -10.18
CA LEU A 173 -14.64 -16.90 -10.12
C LEU A 173 -16.09 -17.07 -10.59
N THR A 174 -17.04 -16.83 -9.69
CA THR A 174 -18.47 -16.92 -10.01
C THR A 174 -19.10 -15.54 -9.86
N LYS A 175 -19.68 -15.01 -10.95
CA LYS A 175 -20.49 -13.79 -10.89
C LYS A 175 -21.85 -14.17 -10.29
N LYS A 176 -22.21 -13.58 -9.15
CA LYS A 176 -23.58 -13.69 -8.63
C LYS A 176 -24.49 -12.89 -9.57
N GLU A 177 -25.35 -13.58 -10.31
CA GLU A 177 -26.46 -12.92 -11.00
C GLU A 177 -27.46 -12.47 -9.93
N GLY A 178 -27.82 -11.18 -9.97
CA GLY A 178 -28.82 -10.57 -9.10
C GLY A 178 -30.20 -10.67 -9.70
#